data_AF-A0A367QMA8-F1
#
_entry.id   AF-A0A367QMA8-F1
#
_cell.length_a   1.000
_cell.length_b   1.000
_cell.length_c   1.000
_cell.angle_alpha   90.00
_cell.angle_beta   90.00
_cell.angle_gamma   90.00
#
_symmetry.space_group_name_H-M   'P 1'
#
loop_
_entity.id
_entity.type
_entity.pdbx_description
1 polymer ?
#
loop_
_entity_poly.entity_id
_entity_poly.type
_entity_poly.pdbx_seq_one_letter_code
_entity_poly.pdbx_strand_id
1 'polypeptide(L)' 'MEEMFGLSELKQTRFYQEAFQEGVEQGIEQGKVQGKLKAVPAMLAAGLTVEQVAEALDLSVEEVRQVTQNQP' A
#
# COMPACT_ATOMS: atom_id res chain seq x y z
N MET A 1 23.88 26.44 13.44
CA MET A 1 23.73 26.30 11.97
C MET A 1 24.44 25.03 11.45
N GLU A 2 24.87 24.11 12.31
CA GLU A 2 25.66 22.92 11.93
C GLU A 2 24.79 21.71 11.52
N GLU A 3 23.56 21.59 12.01
CA GLU A 3 22.70 20.42 11.74
C GLU A 3 22.25 20.28 10.27
N MET A 4 22.15 21.39 9.52
CA MET A 4 21.76 21.34 8.11
C MET A 4 22.87 20.85 7.18
N PHE A 5 24.14 20.92 7.63
CA PHE A 5 25.29 20.45 6.87
C PHE A 5 25.34 18.91 6.86
N GLY A 6 25.15 18.28 8.03
CA GLY A 6 25.18 16.81 8.16
C GLY A 6 24.02 16.09 7.47
N LEU A 7 22.81 16.65 7.48
CA LEU A 7 21.66 16.06 6.77
C LEU A 7 21.84 16.10 5.23
N SER A 8 22.45 17.17 4.73
CA SER A 8 22.69 17.32 3.28
C SER A 8 23.75 16.33 2.79
N GLU A 9 24.82 16.11 3.56
CA GLU A 9 25.84 15.10 3.25
C GLU A 9 25.29 13.67 3.35
N LEU A 10 24.48 13.38 4.38
CA LEU A 10 23.83 12.08 4.53
C LEU A 10 22.97 11.75 3.31
N LYS A 11 22.17 12.71 2.82
CA LYS A 11 21.34 12.54 1.62
C LYS A 11 22.14 12.24 0.35
N GLN A 12 23.39 12.69 0.28
CA GLN A 12 24.28 12.42 -0.85
C GLN A 12 24.94 11.04 -0.77
N THR A 13 24.92 10.37 0.39
CA THR A 13 25.45 9.00 0.49
C THR A 13 24.64 8.04 -0.37
N ARG A 14 25.30 7.05 -0.97
CA ARG A 14 24.62 6.00 -1.74
C ARG A 14 23.63 5.23 -0.87
N PHE A 15 24.05 4.91 0.35
CA PHE A 15 23.21 4.22 1.33
C PHE A 15 21.88 4.96 1.57
N TYR A 16 21.90 6.28 1.76
CA TYR A 16 20.67 7.03 1.96
C TYR A 16 19.77 7.00 0.71
N GLN A 17 20.35 7.16 -0.48
CA GLN A 17 19.59 7.16 -1.72
C GLN A 17 18.94 5.79 -1.98
N GLU A 18 19.67 4.71 -1.75
CA GLU A 18 19.17 3.33 -1.84
C GLU A 18 18.05 3.10 -0.81
N ALA A 19 18.27 3.43 0.46
CA ALA A 19 17.26 3.27 1.50
C ALA A 19 16.01 4.12 1.25
N PHE A 20 16.18 5.34 0.73
CA PHE A 20 15.05 6.19 0.35
C PHE A 20 14.26 5.61 -0.82
N GLN A 21 14.95 5.11 -1.85
CA GLN A 21 14.34 4.47 -3.01
C GLN A 21 13.57 3.22 -2.61
N GLU A 22 14.16 2.34 -1.78
CA GLU A 22 13.47 1.17 -1.22
C GLU A 22 12.22 1.58 -0.43
N GLY A 23 12.31 2.64 0.39
CA GLY A 23 11.16 3.17 1.12
C GLY A 23 10.04 3.69 0.22
N VAL A 24 10.38 4.37 -0.89
CA VAL A 24 9.41 4.82 -1.89
C VAL A 24 8.74 3.63 -2.58
N GLU A 25 9.51 2.63 -2.98
CA GLU A 25 8.99 1.41 -3.61
C GLU A 25 8.03 0.65 -2.68
N GLN A 26 8.44 0.46 -1.42
CA GLN A 26 7.59 -0.13 -0.39
C GLN A 26 6.31 0.67 -0.18
N GLY A 27 6.40 2.00 -0.13
CA GLY A 27 5.25 2.89 0.02
C GLY A 27 4.27 2.79 -1.16
N ILE A 28 4.79 2.72 -2.39
CA ILE A 28 3.97 2.53 -3.60
C ILE A 28 3.24 1.18 -3.55
N GLU A 29 3.94 0.10 -3.19
CA GLU A 29 3.35 -1.23 -3.14
C GLU A 29 2.27 -1.34 -2.05
N GLN A 30 2.55 -0.82 -0.85
CA GLN A 30 1.56 -0.71 0.22
C GLN A 30 0.35 0.13 -0.20
N GLY A 31 0.57 1.24 -0.91
CA GLY A 31 -0.50 2.10 -1.41
C GLY A 31 -1.41 1.40 -2.41
N LYS A 32 -0.85 0.60 -3.32
CA LYS A 32 -1.63 -0.21 -4.27
C LYS A 32 -2.52 -1.23 -3.55
N VAL A 33 -1.96 -1.98 -2.61
CA VAL A 33 -2.71 -2.99 -1.82
C VAL A 33 -3.81 -2.32 -1.01
N GLN A 34 -3.52 -1.24 -0.29
CA GLN A 34 -4.52 -0.50 0.46
C GLN A 34 -5.63 0.09 -0.43
N GLY A 35 -5.28 0.56 -1.63
CA GLY A 35 -6.23 1.06 -2.62
C GLY A 35 -7.21 -0.02 -3.08
N LYS A 36 -6.69 -1.22 -3.40
CA LYS A 36 -7.50 -2.40 -3.73
C LYS A 36 -8.47 -2.73 -2.57
N LEU A 37 -7.95 -2.89 -1.35
CA LEU A 37 -8.77 -3.23 -0.18
C LEU A 37 -9.86 -2.18 0.11
N LYS A 38 -9.59 -0.89 -0.10
CA LYS A 38 -10.60 0.18 0.07
C LYS A 38 -11.73 0.12 -0.96
N ALA A 39 -11.52 -0.45 -2.14
CA ALA A 39 -12.54 -0.60 -3.16
C ALA A 39 -13.52 -1.76 -2.87
N VAL A 40 -13.09 -2.76 -2.09
CA VAL A 40 -13.86 -3.98 -1.79
C VAL A 40 -15.29 -3.70 -1.33
N PRO A 41 -15.56 -2.84 -0.32
CA PRO A 41 -16.93 -2.65 0.17
C PRO A 41 -17.87 -2.06 -0.89
N ALA A 42 -17.36 -1.13 -1.72
CA ALA A 42 -18.15 -0.51 -2.77
C ALA A 42 -18.49 -1.50 -3.89
N MET A 43 -17.56 -2.40 -4.24
CA MET A 43 -17.79 -3.44 -5.25
C MET A 43 -18.79 -4.48 -4.76
N LEU A 44 -18.72 -4.89 -3.50
CA LEU A 44 -19.71 -5.78 -2.90
C LEU A 44 -21.09 -5.12 -2.83
N ALA A 45 -21.16 -3.83 -2.46
CA ALA A 45 -22.41 -3.06 -2.46
C ALA A 45 -23.01 -2.90 -3.87
N ALA A 46 -22.17 -2.93 -4.92
CA ALA A 46 -22.60 -2.96 -6.31
C ALA A 46 -23.09 -4.35 -6.78
N GLY A 47 -23.10 -5.35 -5.90
CA GLY A 47 -23.65 -6.68 -6.16
C GLY A 47 -22.66 -7.70 -6.70
N LEU A 48 -21.35 -7.39 -6.75
CA LEU A 48 -20.33 -8.38 -7.10
C LEU A 48 -20.15 -9.40 -5.96
N THR A 49 -19.83 -10.65 -6.32
CA THR A 49 -19.50 -11.67 -5.32
C THR A 49 -18.07 -11.48 -4.79
N VAL A 50 -17.79 -12.08 -3.63
CA VAL A 50 -16.45 -12.08 -3.02
C VAL A 50 -15.39 -12.60 -3.98
N GLU A 51 -15.71 -13.66 -4.73
CA GLU A 51 -14.80 -14.28 -5.70
C GLU A 51 -14.54 -13.36 -6.90
N GLN A 52 -15.57 -12.67 -7.40
CA GLN A 52 -15.42 -11.70 -8.49
C GLN A 52 -14.60 -10.49 -8.07
N VAL A 53 -14.77 -10.01 -6.83
CA VAL A 53 -13.98 -8.90 -6.28
C VAL A 53 -12.53 -9.32 -6.09
N ALA A 54 -12.29 -10.53 -5.57
CA ALA A 54 -10.95 -11.09 -5.41
C ALA A 54 -10.22 -11.18 -6.76
N GLU A 55 -10.89 -11.70 -7.80
CA GLU A 55 -10.34 -11.76 -9.16
C GLU A 55 -10.09 -10.37 -9.75
N ALA A 56 -11.08 -9.45 -9.68
CA ALA A 56 -10.98 -8.13 -10.29
C ALA A 56 -9.90 -7.24 -9.66
N LEU A 57 -9.63 -7.42 -8.37
CA LEU A 57 -8.63 -6.65 -7.64
C LEU A 57 -7.30 -7.39 -7.49
N ASP A 58 -7.19 -8.61 -8.01
CA ASP A 58 -6.01 -9.47 -7.79
C ASP A 58 -5.67 -9.53 -6.29
N LEU A 59 -6.66 -9.97 -5.52
CA LEU A 59 -6.63 -10.22 -4.09
C LEU A 59 -7.03 -11.68 -3.84
N SER A 60 -6.64 -12.22 -2.70
CA SER A 60 -7.20 -13.49 -2.24
C SER A 60 -8.63 -13.33 -1.73
N VAL A 61 -9.41 -14.40 -1.83
CA VAL A 61 -10.76 -14.46 -1.24
C VAL A 61 -10.73 -14.17 0.27
N GLU A 62 -9.66 -14.60 0.96
CA GLU A 62 -9.51 -14.34 2.39
C GLU A 62 -9.32 -12.85 2.68
N GLU A 63 -8.47 -12.14 1.92
CA GLU A 63 -8.29 -10.69 2.07
C GLU A 63 -9.60 -9.93 1.87
N VAL A 64 -10.39 -10.31 0.85
CA VAL A 64 -11.71 -9.71 0.61
C VAL A 64 -12.67 -9.98 1.77
N ARG A 65 -12.67 -11.19 2.33
CA ARG A 65 -13.49 -11.54 3.50
C ARG A 65 -13.07 -10.78 4.76
N GLN A 66 -11.78 -10.64 5.02
CA GLN A 66 -11.24 -9.92 6.18
C GLN A 66 -11.64 -8.44 6.17
N VAL A 67 -11.67 -7.79 4.99
CA VAL A 67 -12.15 -6.40 4.87
C VAL A 67 -13.61 -6.27 5.30
N THR A 68 -14.45 -7.26 4.95
CA THR A 68 -15.88 -7.24 5.33
C THR A 68 -16.13 -7.61 6.80
N GLN A 69 -15.31 -8.47 7.39
CA GLN A 69 -15.46 -8.91 8.78
C GLN A 69 -14.99 -7.86 9.79
N ASN A 70 -14.07 -6.98 9.39
CA ASN A 70 -13.54 -5.90 10.22
C ASN A 70 -14.26 -4.55 10.03
N GLN A 71 -15.40 -4.53 9.32
CA GLN A 71 -16.30 -3.37 9.31
C GLN A 71 -17.29 -3.47 10.49
N PRO A 72 -17.40 -2.45 11.35
CA PRO A 72 -18.40 -2.40 12.42
C PRO A 72 -19.84 -2.32 11.88
#